data_AF-A0A6N2D9L9-F1
#
_entry.id   AF-A0A6N2D9L9-F1
#
_cell.length_a   1.000
_cell.length_b   1.000
_cell.length_c   1.000
_cell.angle_alpha   90.00
_cell.angle_beta   90.00
_cell.angle_gamma   90.00
#
_symmetry.space_group_name_H-M   'P 1'
#
loop_
_entity.id
_entity.type
_entity.pdbx_description
1 polymer ?
#
loop_
_entity_poly.entity_id
_entity_poly.type
_entity_poly.pdbx_seq_one_letter_code
_entity_poly.pdbx_strand_id
1 'polypeptide(L)'
;MKIRKKKEAPAKAPRTGSSRRQRGQYWKVDEAISPTMIPYLFWREWGKARDRGDYPFLFQLVADHGPAREHWGNDLDAFLEACRRGRSAIPGLAPADLFRIRLEGPAVAHLIQCRHHDERGATSFEAERFYMLRDEQKGWRVHQIDRIDVPREREPKSLRIEDFPPVGQPG
;
A
#
# COMPACT_ATOMS: atom_id res chain seq x y z
N MET A 1 52.51 -50.53 -10.75
CA MET A 1 51.71 -50.16 -9.55
C MET A 1 51.51 -48.65 -9.57
N LYS A 2 50.30 -48.14 -9.85
CA LYS A 2 50.00 -46.70 -9.99
C LYS A 2 49.29 -46.20 -8.73
N ILE A 3 49.97 -45.34 -7.97
CA ILE A 3 49.44 -44.71 -6.75
C ILE A 3 48.48 -43.58 -7.17
N ARG A 4 47.18 -43.75 -6.89
CA ARG A 4 46.15 -42.72 -7.13
C ARG A 4 46.27 -41.63 -6.05
N LYS A 5 46.60 -40.39 -6.44
CA LYS A 5 46.50 -39.20 -5.58
C LYS A 5 45.03 -38.94 -5.21
N LYS A 6 44.72 -38.96 -3.91
CA LYS A 6 43.45 -38.45 -3.35
C LYS A 6 43.39 -36.93 -3.60
N LYS A 7 42.32 -36.45 -4.24
CA LYS A 7 41.96 -35.03 -4.25
C LYS A 7 41.27 -34.71 -2.92
N GLU A 8 41.88 -33.88 -2.09
CA GLU A 8 41.23 -33.27 -0.93
C GLU A 8 40.16 -32.28 -1.41
N ALA A 9 38.95 -32.40 -0.87
CA ALA A 9 37.88 -31.45 -1.08
C ALA A 9 38.16 -30.18 -0.26
N PRO A 10 37.94 -28.96 -0.79
CA PRO A 10 38.18 -27.74 -0.04
C PRO A 10 37.23 -27.67 1.16
N ALA A 11 37.81 -27.33 2.31
CA ALA A 11 37.12 -27.15 3.58
C ALA A 11 35.95 -26.17 3.43
N LYS A 12 34.75 -26.60 3.84
CA LYS A 12 33.59 -25.72 3.95
C LYS A 12 33.90 -24.66 5.03
N ALA A 13 33.94 -23.41 4.59
CA ALA A 13 34.02 -22.26 5.48
C ALA A 13 32.91 -22.33 6.55
N PRO A 14 33.20 -21.91 7.79
CA PRO A 14 32.22 -21.94 8.87
C PRO A 14 31.01 -21.10 8.44
N ARG A 15 29.83 -21.72 8.48
CA ARG A 15 28.54 -21.04 8.36
C ARG A 15 28.43 -20.09 9.54
N THR A 16 28.91 -18.86 9.38
CA THR A 16 28.49 -17.75 10.21
C THR A 16 26.97 -17.73 10.09
N GLY A 17 26.31 -18.04 11.21
CA GLY A 17 24.88 -17.89 11.36
C GLY A 17 24.57 -16.43 11.10
N SER A 18 24.27 -16.12 9.84
CA SER A 18 23.68 -14.86 9.44
C SER A 18 22.35 -14.81 10.18
N SER A 19 22.35 -14.07 11.29
CA SER A 19 21.14 -13.58 11.89
C SER A 19 20.28 -13.05 10.75
N ARG A 20 19.10 -13.64 10.58
CA ARG A 20 17.99 -13.03 9.85
C ARG A 20 17.72 -11.70 10.53
N ARG A 21 18.50 -10.67 10.17
CA ARG A 21 18.14 -9.29 10.46
C ARG A 21 16.76 -9.14 9.83
N GLN A 22 15.77 -8.83 10.66
CA GLN A 22 14.52 -8.18 10.29
C GLN A 22 14.87 -6.97 9.41
N ARG A 23 15.05 -7.18 8.09
CA ARG A 23 15.31 -6.13 7.13
C ARG A 23 13.99 -5.84 6.45
N GLY A 24 13.31 -4.78 6.86
CA GLY A 24 12.21 -4.24 6.04
C GLY A 24 11.11 -3.48 6.78
N GLN A 25 10.98 -3.61 8.10
CA GLN A 25 10.03 -2.79 8.86
C GLN A 25 10.54 -1.36 8.97
N TYR A 26 9.65 -0.40 8.73
CA TYR A 26 9.93 0.98 9.10
C TYR A 26 9.93 1.07 10.62
N TRP A 27 10.98 1.67 11.20
CA TRP A 27 11.05 1.83 12.65
C TRP A 27 10.18 3.01 13.12
N LYS A 28 10.01 4.02 12.26
CA LYS A 28 9.17 5.22 12.48
C LYS A 28 8.60 5.72 11.16
N VAL A 29 7.36 6.22 11.18
CA VAL A 29 6.73 6.83 9.99
C VAL A 29 7.48 8.07 9.51
N ASP A 30 8.01 8.88 10.42
CA ASP A 30 8.68 10.14 10.09
C ASP A 30 9.98 9.95 9.29
N GLU A 31 10.56 8.74 9.31
CA GLU A 31 11.71 8.38 8.47
C GLU A 31 11.30 8.08 7.02
N ALA A 32 10.06 7.66 6.80
CA ALA A 32 9.54 7.26 5.51
C ALA A 32 8.70 8.37 4.85
N ILE A 33 7.92 9.11 5.63
CA ILE A 33 6.99 10.13 5.16
C ILE A 33 7.47 11.50 5.64
N SER A 34 7.90 12.33 4.68
CA SER A 34 8.26 13.72 4.95
C SER A 34 7.03 14.64 4.86
N PRO A 35 6.95 15.72 5.66
CA PRO A 35 5.87 16.70 5.54
C PRO A 35 5.79 17.41 4.18
N THR A 36 6.90 17.42 3.43
CA THR A 36 7.00 18.00 2.08
C THR A 36 6.88 16.96 0.97
N MET A 37 6.66 15.69 1.33
CA MET A 37 6.49 14.60 0.37
C MET A 37 5.33 14.88 -0.58
N ILE A 38 5.53 14.61 -1.87
CA ILE A 38 4.44 14.66 -2.86
C ILE A 38 3.56 13.40 -2.78
N PRO A 39 2.26 13.46 -3.11
CA PRO A 39 1.34 12.32 -3.02
C PRO A 39 1.79 11.05 -3.73
N TYR A 40 2.50 11.19 -4.87
CA TYR A 40 3.04 10.04 -5.60
C TYR A 40 4.04 9.23 -4.76
N LEU A 41 4.93 9.90 -4.03
CA LEU A 41 5.92 9.23 -3.20
C LEU A 41 5.26 8.58 -1.99
N PHE A 42 4.23 9.22 -1.42
CA PHE A 42 3.41 8.61 -0.37
C PHE A 42 2.78 7.30 -0.86
N TRP A 43 2.15 7.31 -2.04
CA TRP A 43 1.55 6.10 -2.64
C TRP A 43 2.58 4.98 -2.86
N ARG A 44 3.81 5.33 -3.26
CA ARG A 44 4.89 4.34 -3.39
C ARG A 44 5.28 3.74 -2.04
N GLU A 45 5.38 4.53 -0.98
CA GLU A 45 5.70 4.02 0.36
C GLU A 45 4.56 3.15 0.91
N TRP A 46 3.31 3.53 0.65
CA TRP A 46 2.14 2.69 0.93
C TRP A 46 2.26 1.32 0.25
N GLY A 47 2.53 1.30 -1.06
CA GLY A 47 2.71 0.05 -1.83
C GLY A 47 3.85 -0.82 -1.28
N LYS A 48 5.00 -0.22 -0.94
CA LYS A 48 6.12 -0.95 -0.33
C LYS A 48 5.77 -1.55 1.03
N ALA A 49 5.07 -0.80 1.88
CA ALA A 49 4.65 -1.28 3.20
C ALA A 49 3.64 -2.42 3.07
N ARG A 50 2.67 -2.29 2.16
CA ARG A 50 1.74 -3.37 1.79
C ARG A 50 2.48 -4.64 1.36
N ASP A 51 3.43 -4.52 0.43
CA ASP A 51 4.16 -5.68 -0.12
C ASP A 51 5.00 -6.39 0.95
N ARG A 52 5.49 -5.65 1.95
CA ARG A 52 6.19 -6.20 3.11
C ARG A 52 5.27 -6.75 4.20
N GLY A 53 3.96 -6.48 4.13
CA GLY A 53 3.01 -6.79 5.19
C GLY A 53 3.22 -5.93 6.44
N ASP A 54 3.76 -4.72 6.30
CA ASP A 54 3.97 -3.77 7.40
C ASP A 54 2.66 -3.01 7.71
N TYR A 55 1.67 -3.78 8.17
CA TYR A 55 0.35 -3.25 8.52
C TYR A 55 0.38 -2.23 9.66
N PRO A 56 1.22 -2.36 10.71
CA PRO A 56 1.34 -1.29 11.72
C PRO A 56 1.79 0.05 11.12
N PHE A 57 2.71 0.03 10.16
CA PHE A 57 3.10 1.24 9.45
C PHE A 57 1.94 1.80 8.61
N LEU A 58 1.24 0.95 7.84
CA LEU A 58 0.07 1.37 7.06
C LEU A 58 -1.01 2.00 7.93
N PHE A 59 -1.26 1.45 9.12
CA PHE A 59 -2.19 2.01 10.09
C PHE A 59 -1.79 3.43 10.49
N GLN A 60 -0.50 3.71 10.72
CA GLN A 60 -0.02 5.06 11.06
C GLN A 60 -0.09 6.05 9.89
N LEU A 61 -0.23 5.56 8.65
CA LEU A 61 -0.45 6.39 7.46
C LEU A 61 -1.91 6.83 7.27
N VAL A 62 -2.83 6.26 8.04
CA VAL A 62 -4.24 6.66 8.08
C VAL A 62 -4.41 7.81 9.07
N ALA A 63 -5.27 8.76 8.74
CA ALA A 63 -5.64 9.85 9.64
C ALA A 63 -6.24 9.28 10.93
N ASP A 64 -5.92 9.88 12.08
CA ASP A 64 -6.39 9.40 13.39
C ASP A 64 -7.90 9.47 13.53
N HIS A 65 -8.52 10.41 12.81
CA HIS A 65 -9.96 10.60 12.75
C HIS A 65 -10.35 10.72 11.28
N GLY A 66 -11.05 9.71 10.75
CA GLY A 66 -11.51 9.69 9.37
C GLY A 66 -12.22 8.38 9.02
N PRO A 67 -13.04 8.36 7.95
CA PRO A 67 -13.80 7.18 7.54
C PRO A 67 -12.96 5.93 7.34
N ALA A 68 -11.71 6.05 6.86
CA ALA A 68 -10.82 4.89 6.74
C ALA A 68 -10.50 4.25 8.10
N ARG A 69 -10.26 5.07 9.14
CA ARG A 69 -10.00 4.58 10.50
C ARG A 69 -11.25 3.92 11.08
N GLU A 70 -12.42 4.54 10.91
CA GLU A 70 -13.70 3.97 11.38
C GLU A 70 -14.02 2.64 10.69
N HIS A 71 -13.78 2.56 9.38
CA HIS A 71 -14.07 1.36 8.59
C HIS A 71 -13.11 0.20 8.88
N TRP A 72 -11.82 0.48 9.11
CA TRP A 72 -10.81 -0.57 9.29
C TRP A 72 -10.55 -0.94 10.75
N GLY A 73 -11.06 -0.14 11.70
CA GLY A 73 -10.83 -0.30 13.13
C GLY A 73 -10.13 0.91 13.74
N ASN A 74 -10.68 1.41 14.85
CA ASN A 74 -10.18 2.61 15.52
C ASN A 74 -8.85 2.42 16.24
N ASP A 75 -8.43 1.18 16.45
CA ASP A 75 -7.15 0.81 17.05
C ASP A 75 -6.37 -0.17 16.17
N LEU A 76 -5.08 -0.31 16.48
CA LEU A 76 -4.16 -1.13 15.71
C LEU A 76 -4.57 -2.61 15.72
N ASP A 77 -5.07 -3.14 16.84
CA ASP A 77 -5.41 -4.56 16.93
C ASP A 77 -6.61 -4.89 16.05
N ALA A 78 -7.64 -4.04 16.05
CA ALA A 78 -8.78 -4.15 15.16
C ALA A 78 -8.36 -4.10 13.68
N PHE A 79 -7.45 -3.21 13.33
CA PHE A 79 -6.90 -3.11 11.97
C PHE A 79 -6.12 -4.37 11.56
N LEU A 80 -5.28 -4.90 12.45
CA LEU A 80 -4.52 -6.11 12.20
C LEU A 80 -5.42 -7.34 12.05
N GLU A 81 -6.49 -7.43 12.84
CA GLU A 81 -7.52 -8.47 12.68
C GLU A 81 -8.25 -8.37 11.34
N ALA A 82 -8.61 -7.16 10.90
CA ALA A 82 -9.17 -6.94 9.57
C ALA A 82 -8.21 -7.39 8.46
N CYS A 83 -6.91 -7.06 8.59
CA CYS A 83 -5.88 -7.51 7.64
C CYS A 83 -5.72 -9.04 7.61
N ARG A 84 -5.87 -9.72 8.75
CA ARG A 84 -5.77 -11.19 8.87
C ARG A 84 -6.92 -11.91 8.17
N ARG A 85 -8.12 -11.34 8.18
CA ARG A 85 -9.31 -11.90 7.52
C ARG A 85 -9.21 -11.89 5.99
N GLY A 86 -8.36 -11.03 5.43
CA GLY A 86 -7.99 -11.05 4.02
C GLY A 86 -7.68 -9.66 3.47
N ARG A 87 -6.66 -9.54 2.61
CA ARG A 87 -6.25 -8.26 2.02
C ARG A 87 -7.32 -7.62 1.12
N SER A 88 -8.21 -8.42 0.54
CA SER A 88 -9.33 -7.93 -0.27
C SER A 88 -10.40 -7.20 0.56
N ALA A 89 -10.45 -7.44 1.87
CA ALA A 89 -11.41 -6.83 2.79
C ALA A 89 -11.08 -5.36 3.11
N ILE A 90 -9.86 -4.90 2.83
CA ILE A 90 -9.43 -3.53 3.10
C ILE A 90 -9.06 -2.85 1.77
N PRO A 91 -9.83 -1.83 1.34
CA PRO A 91 -9.45 -1.00 0.20
C PRO A 91 -8.02 -0.47 0.30
N GLY A 92 -7.30 -0.47 -0.82
CA GLY A 92 -5.92 0.01 -0.86
C GLY A 92 -4.85 -1.01 -0.48
N LEU A 93 -5.20 -2.22 0.00
CA LEU A 93 -4.22 -3.26 0.37
C LEU A 93 -3.98 -4.33 -0.70
N ALA A 94 -4.69 -4.27 -1.81
CA ALA A 94 -4.41 -5.14 -2.95
C ALA A 94 -3.39 -4.49 -3.91
N PRO A 95 -2.64 -5.29 -4.70
CA PRO A 95 -1.85 -4.80 -5.82
C PRO A 95 -2.72 -4.04 -6.82
N ALA A 96 -2.30 -2.83 -7.19
CA ALA A 96 -3.02 -1.92 -8.07
C ALA A 96 -2.02 -0.99 -8.78
N ASP A 97 -2.39 -0.51 -9.95
CA ASP A 97 -1.62 0.47 -10.71
C ASP A 97 -2.19 1.87 -10.52
N LEU A 98 -1.33 2.88 -10.34
CA LEU A 98 -1.75 4.27 -10.20
C LEU A 98 -2.05 4.89 -11.57
N PHE A 99 -3.24 5.47 -11.73
CA PHE A 99 -3.69 6.08 -12.98
C PHE A 99 -3.82 7.60 -12.92
N ARG A 100 -4.15 8.15 -11.76
CA ARG A 100 -4.36 9.59 -11.63
C ARG A 100 -3.98 10.09 -10.25
N ILE A 101 -3.40 11.28 -10.23
CA ILE A 101 -3.26 12.12 -9.05
C ILE A 101 -3.92 13.46 -9.37
N ARG A 102 -4.83 13.93 -8.50
CA ARG A 102 -5.37 15.30 -8.58
C ARG A 102 -5.19 15.97 -7.22
N LEU A 103 -4.65 17.18 -7.26
CA LEU A 103 -4.50 18.04 -6.09
C LEU A 103 -5.66 19.02 -6.04
N GLU A 104 -6.26 19.17 -4.88
CA GLU A 104 -7.27 20.20 -4.60
C GLU A 104 -6.66 21.19 -3.60
N GLY A 105 -5.84 22.10 -4.15
CA GLY A 105 -5.00 22.98 -3.34
C GLY A 105 -3.81 22.25 -2.69
N PRO A 106 -3.17 22.88 -1.68
CA PRO A 106 -1.96 22.35 -1.06
C PRO A 106 -2.21 21.27 0.00
N ALA A 107 -3.47 21.11 0.44
CA ALA A 107 -3.84 20.31 1.60
C ALA A 107 -4.63 19.04 1.27
N VAL A 108 -5.11 18.88 0.03
CA VAL A 108 -5.96 17.76 -0.38
C VAL A 108 -5.40 17.10 -1.63
N ALA A 109 -5.32 15.77 -1.61
CA ALA A 109 -4.91 14.97 -2.75
C ALA A 109 -5.83 13.77 -2.95
N HIS A 110 -6.13 13.49 -4.21
CA HIS A 110 -6.88 12.32 -4.64
C HIS A 110 -5.99 11.45 -5.52
N LEU A 111 -5.88 10.17 -5.18
CA LEU A 111 -5.21 9.17 -6.01
C LEU A 111 -6.22 8.18 -6.53
N ILE A 112 -6.18 7.85 -7.81
CA ILE A 112 -6.99 6.77 -8.39
C ILE A 112 -6.05 5.66 -8.82
N GLN A 113 -6.25 4.48 -8.26
CA GLN A 113 -5.57 3.25 -8.67
C GLN A 113 -6.58 2.22 -9.18
N CYS A 114 -6.19 1.39 -10.13
CA CYS A 114 -7.05 0.32 -10.65
C CYS A 114 -6.41 -1.04 -10.45
N ARG A 115 -7.26 -2.04 -10.19
CA ARG A 115 -6.91 -3.44 -10.01
C ARG A 115 -7.53 -4.25 -11.12
N HIS A 116 -6.86 -5.33 -11.55
CA HIS A 116 -7.40 -6.29 -12.52
C HIS A 116 -7.75 -5.67 -13.90
N HIS A 117 -7.30 -4.45 -14.19
CA HIS A 117 -7.63 -3.77 -15.45
C HIS A 117 -7.03 -4.47 -16.68
N ASP A 118 -5.90 -5.16 -16.51
CA ASP A 118 -5.23 -5.97 -17.53
C ASP A 118 -5.64 -7.45 -17.50
N GLU A 119 -6.57 -7.84 -16.62
CA GLU A 119 -7.00 -9.23 -16.50
C GLU A 119 -7.84 -9.65 -17.71
N ARG A 120 -7.42 -10.74 -18.36
CA ARG A 120 -8.11 -11.26 -19.55
C ARG A 120 -9.40 -11.96 -19.14
N GLY A 121 -10.51 -11.60 -19.81
CA GLY A 121 -11.81 -12.22 -19.61
C GLY A 121 -12.64 -11.60 -18.47
N ALA A 122 -12.12 -10.62 -17.74
CA ALA A 122 -12.89 -9.88 -16.76
C ALA A 122 -13.87 -8.91 -17.45
N THR A 123 -15.12 -8.88 -16.96
CA THR A 123 -16.18 -7.96 -17.44
C THR A 123 -16.12 -6.59 -16.77
N SER A 124 -15.41 -6.49 -15.65
CA SER A 124 -15.18 -5.27 -14.90
C SER A 124 -13.79 -5.28 -14.29
N PHE A 125 -13.35 -4.12 -13.80
CA PHE A 125 -12.15 -3.97 -13.00
C PHE A 125 -12.48 -3.07 -11.80
N GLU A 126 -11.73 -3.19 -10.71
CA GLU A 126 -11.96 -2.35 -9.53
C GLU A 126 -11.12 -1.08 -9.63
N ALA A 127 -11.72 0.06 -9.31
CA ALA A 127 -10.99 1.31 -9.10
C ALA A 127 -11.11 1.73 -7.64
N GLU A 128 -10.00 2.22 -7.08
CA GLU A 128 -9.94 2.72 -5.71
C GLU A 128 -9.48 4.17 -5.70
N ARG A 129 -10.19 5.03 -4.94
CA ARG A 129 -9.82 6.43 -4.73
C ARG A 129 -9.27 6.60 -3.32
N PHE A 130 -8.03 7.05 -3.20
CA PHE A 130 -7.47 7.50 -1.93
C PHE A 130 -7.75 8.99 -1.80
N TYR A 131 -8.56 9.35 -0.83
CA TYR A 131 -8.72 10.72 -0.38
C TYR A 131 -7.75 10.99 0.77
N MET A 132 -6.82 11.92 0.54
CA MET A 132 -5.73 12.22 1.47
C MET A 132 -5.74 13.68 1.89
N LEU A 133 -5.49 13.90 3.17
CA LEU A 133 -5.31 15.21 3.76
C LEU A 133 -3.84 15.40 4.14
N ARG A 134 -3.33 16.61 3.96
CA ARG A 134 -1.98 16.97 4.39
C ARG A 134 -2.03 17.52 5.80
N ASP A 135 -1.28 16.89 6.68
CA ASP A 135 -0.89 17.44 7.98
C ASP A 135 0.46 18.18 7.80
N GLU A 136 0.57 19.40 8.30
CA GLU A 136 1.77 20.22 8.11
C GLU A 136 3.01 19.66 8.80
N GLN A 137 2.84 18.90 9.88
CA GLN A 137 3.92 18.32 10.67
C GLN A 137 4.20 16.86 10.31
N LYS A 138 3.17 16.13 9.88
CA LYS A 138 3.22 14.70 9.63
C LYS A 138 3.20 14.33 8.14
N GLY A 139 2.84 15.25 7.26
CA GLY A 139 2.67 15.03 5.82
C GLY A 139 1.32 14.43 5.46
N TRP A 140 1.25 13.73 4.32
CA TRP A 140 -0.01 13.15 3.84
C TRP A 140 -0.51 12.03 4.75
N ARG A 141 -1.82 11.97 4.95
CA ARG A 141 -2.53 10.86 5.61
C ARG A 141 -3.75 10.46 4.81
N VAL A 142 -4.02 9.16 4.74
CA VAL A 142 -5.23 8.62 4.13
C VAL A 142 -6.40 8.91 5.06
N HIS A 143 -7.38 9.66 4.58
CA HIS A 143 -8.60 9.96 5.32
C HIS A 143 -9.73 8.99 4.93
N GLN A 144 -9.82 8.63 3.64
CA GLN A 144 -10.83 7.71 3.12
C GLN A 144 -10.26 6.94 1.91
N ILE A 145 -10.65 5.68 1.75
CA ILE A 145 -10.45 4.94 0.50
C ILE A 145 -11.79 4.39 0.04
N ASP A 146 -12.19 4.79 -1.16
CA ASP A 146 -13.41 4.33 -1.82
C ASP A 146 -13.08 3.28 -2.85
N ARG A 147 -14.00 2.35 -3.10
CA ARG A 147 -13.90 1.35 -4.16
C ARG A 147 -15.15 1.40 -5.01
N ILE A 148 -14.98 1.31 -6.33
CA ILE A 148 -16.07 1.13 -7.29
C ILE A 148 -15.71 0.02 -8.27
N ASP A 149 -16.72 -0.67 -8.77
CA ASP A 149 -16.59 -1.55 -9.94
C ASP A 149 -16.78 -0.74 -11.22
N VAL A 150 -15.84 -0.90 -12.15
CA VAL A 150 -15.81 -0.17 -13.42
C VAL A 150 -15.99 -1.16 -14.57
N PRO A 151 -16.96 -0.94 -15.47
CA PRO A 151 -17.11 -1.77 -16.66
C PRO A 151 -15.85 -1.79 -17.53
N ARG A 152 -15.52 -2.95 -18.10
CA ARG A 152 -14.25 -3.16 -18.84
C ARG A 152 -14.11 -2.27 -20.07
N GLU A 153 -15.23 -1.84 -20.67
CA GLU A 153 -15.26 -0.93 -21.81
C GLU A 153 -14.76 0.48 -21.49
N ARG A 154 -14.74 0.87 -20.21
CA ARG A 154 -14.26 2.18 -19.79
C ARG A 154 -12.74 2.16 -19.64
N GLU A 155 -12.07 3.15 -20.22
CA GLU A 155 -10.63 3.29 -20.05
C GLU A 155 -10.28 3.76 -18.63
N PRO A 156 -9.30 3.12 -17.94
CA PRO A 156 -8.88 3.55 -16.59
C PRO A 156 -8.47 5.02 -16.51
N LYS A 157 -7.82 5.55 -17.57
CA LYS A 157 -7.39 6.96 -17.63
C LYS A 157 -8.55 7.95 -17.69
N SER A 158 -9.74 7.50 -18.08
CA SER A 158 -10.95 8.33 -18.15
C SER A 158 -11.61 8.55 -16.79
N LEU A 159 -11.25 7.74 -15.78
CA LEU A 159 -11.80 7.85 -14.43
C LEU A 159 -11.45 9.20 -13.80
N ARG A 160 -12.45 9.80 -13.15
CA ARG A 160 -12.39 11.09 -12.47
C ARG A 160 -12.79 10.91 -11.01
N ILE A 161 -12.58 11.95 -10.21
CA ILE A 161 -12.92 11.92 -8.78
C ILE A 161 -14.43 11.81 -8.61
N GLU A 162 -15.18 12.44 -9.52
CA GLU A 162 -16.63 12.51 -9.51
C GLU A 162 -17.32 11.17 -9.80
N ASP A 163 -16.57 10.16 -10.25
CA ASP A 163 -17.05 8.79 -10.42
C ASP A 163 -17.14 8.03 -9.09
N PHE A 164 -16.55 8.56 -8.02
CA PHE A 164 -16.55 7.96 -6.69
C PHE A 164 -17.56 8.65 -5.78
N PRO A 165 -18.06 7.98 -4.73
CA PRO A 165 -18.94 8.57 -3.73
C PRO A 165 -18.37 9.88 -3.15
N PRO A 166 -19.24 10.83 -2.74
CA PRO A 166 -18.79 12.01 -2.00
C PRO A 166 -18.01 11.62 -0.75
N VAL A 167 -16.97 12.39 -0.41
CA VAL A 167 -16.19 12.19 0.82
C VAL A 167 -17.12 12.25 2.03
N GLY A 168 -16.97 11.32 2.96
CA GLY A 168 -17.81 11.19 4.15
C GLY A 168 -19.12 10.40 3.94
N GLN A 169 -19.39 9.91 2.72
CA GLN A 169 -20.41 8.89 2.50
C GLN A 169 -19.74 7.52 2.35
N PRO A 170 -20.34 6.44 2.89
CA PRO A 170 -19.85 5.09 2.66
C PRO A 170 -19.96 4.77 1.17
N GLY A 171 -18.88 4.26 0.60
CA GLY A 171 -18.83 3.67 -0.74
C GLY A 171 -19.10 2.18 -0.74
#